data_AF-A0A6L3ZH45-F1
#
_entry.id   AF-A0A6L3ZH45-F1
#
_cell.length_a   1.000
_cell.length_b   1.000
_cell.length_c   1.000
_cell.angle_alpha   90.00
_cell.angle_beta   90.00
_cell.angle_gamma   90.00
#
_symmetry.space_group_name_H-M   'P 1'
#
loop_
_entity.id
_entity.type
_entity.pdbx_description
1 polymer ?
#
loop_
_entity_poly.entity_id
_entity_poly.type
_entity_poly.pdbx_seq_one_letter_code
_entity_poly.pdbx_strand_id
1 'polypeptide(L)'
;MKLNTILRATLLSLVVFTTACSPFKQTASRMQPAEGNRTEYVLSIEKDAQDYLEIIDVRLMNSETKASESATFKVTDGSNQTLLNLKGYETFTIIAATSNSDLNPDCAIITYKDEMDGDQKSKKIKPLLAPAEEESEE
;
A
#
# COMPACT_ATOMS: atom_id res chain seq x y z
N MET A 1 -66.58 -2.46 12.65
CA MET A 1 -66.50 -1.09 12.09
C MET A 1 -65.15 -0.51 12.49
N LYS A 2 -64.28 -0.15 11.54
CA LYS A 2 -62.83 0.17 11.74
C LYS A 2 -62.03 -1.09 12.18
N LEU A 3 -60.79 -1.40 11.76
CA LEU A 3 -59.54 -0.64 11.50
C LEU A 3 -59.01 0.04 12.80
N ASN A 4 -57.72 0.06 13.14
CA ASN A 4 -56.48 -0.40 12.49
C ASN A 4 -55.53 -0.95 13.62
N THR A 5 -54.26 -1.36 13.50
CA THR A 5 -53.18 -1.20 12.50
C THR A 5 -52.22 -2.41 12.53
N ILE A 6 -51.47 -2.67 11.46
CA ILE A 6 -50.38 -3.67 11.38
C ILE A 6 -49.09 -3.09 12.00
N LEU A 7 -48.34 -3.87 12.80
CA LEU A 7 -46.95 -3.56 13.12
C LEU A 7 -46.00 -4.58 12.47
N ARG A 8 -45.26 -4.15 11.45
CA ARG A 8 -44.27 -4.99 10.76
C ARG A 8 -43.00 -5.07 11.62
N ALA A 9 -42.65 -6.28 12.07
CA ALA A 9 -41.32 -6.57 12.59
C ALA A 9 -40.31 -6.64 11.43
N THR A 10 -39.93 -5.47 10.90
CA THR A 10 -38.95 -5.36 9.83
C THR A 10 -37.57 -5.71 10.39
N LEU A 11 -37.11 -6.95 10.15
CA LEU A 11 -35.75 -7.37 10.46
C LEU A 11 -34.77 -6.49 9.68
N LEU A 12 -34.16 -5.54 10.39
CA LEU A 12 -33.13 -4.66 9.84
C LEU A 12 -31.86 -5.48 9.69
N SER A 13 -31.68 -6.10 8.52
CA SER A 13 -30.45 -6.77 8.13
C SER A 13 -29.30 -5.76 8.12
N LEU A 14 -28.62 -5.62 9.26
CA LEU A 14 -27.43 -4.79 9.40
C LEU A 14 -26.30 -5.43 8.60
N VAL A 15 -26.25 -5.10 7.30
CA VAL A 15 -25.09 -5.36 6.46
C VAL A 15 -23.93 -4.57 7.07
N VAL A 16 -23.12 -5.26 7.87
CA VAL A 16 -21.83 -4.73 8.29
C VAL A 16 -20.99 -4.62 7.03
N PHE A 17 -20.94 -3.41 6.47
CA PHE A 17 -19.92 -3.05 5.50
C PHE A 17 -18.58 -3.16 6.21
N THR A 18 -17.96 -4.34 6.10
CA THR A 18 -16.54 -4.51 6.38
C THR A 18 -15.80 -3.63 5.40
N THR A 19 -15.52 -2.40 5.81
CA THR A 19 -14.55 -1.54 5.13
C THR A 19 -13.29 -2.36 5.02
N ALA A 20 -12.87 -2.67 3.80
CA ALA A 20 -11.70 -3.50 3.53
C ALA A 20 -10.43 -2.73 3.92
N CYS A 21 -10.17 -2.65 5.23
CA CYS A 21 -8.88 -2.32 5.78
C CYS A 21 -7.90 -3.32 5.17
N SER A 22 -7.06 -2.85 4.25
CA SER A 22 -6.03 -3.74 3.72
C SER A 22 -5.11 -4.15 4.86
N PRO A 23 -4.49 -5.34 4.79
CA PRO A 23 -3.74 -5.94 5.88
C PRO A 23 -2.38 -5.28 6.14
N PHE A 24 -2.20 -4.03 5.67
CA PHE A 24 -1.02 -3.23 5.93
C PHE A 24 -1.27 -1.74 5.68
N LYS A 25 -0.46 -0.87 6.29
CA LYS A 25 -0.52 0.59 6.24
C LYS A 25 0.85 1.16 5.88
N GLN A 26 0.88 2.20 5.04
CA GLN A 26 2.08 3.01 4.86
C GLN A 26 2.28 3.89 6.11
N THR A 27 3.45 3.84 6.72
CA THR A 27 3.84 4.71 7.84
C THR A 27 4.73 5.87 7.40
N ALA A 28 5.62 5.63 6.44
CA ALA A 28 6.47 6.65 5.85
C ALA A 28 6.81 6.30 4.40
N SER A 29 7.24 7.31 3.64
CA SER A 29 7.78 7.14 2.29
C SER A 29 8.83 8.20 1.97
N ARG A 30 9.92 7.81 1.31
CA ARG A 30 10.91 8.74 0.77
C ARG A 30 11.44 8.28 -0.58
N MET A 31 12.01 9.21 -1.33
CA MET A 31 12.84 8.93 -2.50
C MET A 31 14.31 9.08 -2.14
N GLN A 32 15.18 8.24 -2.70
CA GLN A 32 16.64 8.36 -2.57
C GLN A 32 17.32 7.98 -3.91
N PRO A 33 18.43 8.63 -4.29
CA PRO A 33 19.23 8.20 -5.43
C PRO A 33 19.92 6.86 -5.12
N ALA A 34 20.11 6.03 -6.15
CA ALA A 34 20.75 4.73 -6.06
C ALA A 34 21.75 4.52 -7.22
N GLU A 35 22.65 3.55 -7.04
CA GLU A 35 23.74 3.28 -7.98
C GLU A 35 23.24 2.95 -9.40
N GLY A 36 23.99 3.42 -10.41
CA GLY A 36 23.70 3.14 -11.82
C GLY A 36 22.53 3.94 -12.39
N ASN A 37 22.42 5.23 -12.03
CA ASN A 37 21.36 6.15 -12.47
C ASN A 37 19.94 5.64 -12.14
N ARG A 38 19.77 5.18 -10.89
CA ARG A 38 18.50 4.66 -10.39
C ARG A 38 17.90 5.57 -9.32
N THR A 39 16.58 5.54 -9.23
CA THR A 39 15.83 6.18 -8.15
C THR A 39 15.13 5.10 -7.35
N GLU A 40 15.42 5.00 -6.05
CA GLU A 40 14.74 4.12 -5.10
C GLU A 40 13.64 4.88 -4.36
N TYR A 41 12.43 4.31 -4.38
CA TYR A 41 11.30 4.71 -3.55
C TYR A 41 11.20 3.74 -2.37
N VAL A 42 11.40 4.28 -1.17
CA VAL A 42 11.48 3.53 0.08
C VAL A 42 10.18 3.74 0.85
N LEU A 43 9.42 2.66 1.04
CA LEU A 43 8.10 2.66 1.67
C LEU A 43 8.15 1.85 2.96
N SER A 44 7.97 2.52 4.10
CA SER A 44 7.81 1.85 5.39
C SER A 44 6.37 1.40 5.56
N ILE A 45 6.19 0.12 5.87
CA ILE A 45 4.91 -0.57 5.95
C ILE A 45 4.74 -1.20 7.34
N GLU A 46 3.52 -1.12 7.86
CA GLU A 46 3.05 -1.64 9.16
C GLU A 46 1.90 -2.65 8.93
N LYS A 47 1.90 -3.80 9.60
CA LYS A 47 0.85 -4.84 9.57
C LYS A 47 0.79 -5.61 10.91
N ASP A 48 -0.20 -6.49 11.10
CA ASP A 48 -0.16 -7.47 12.19
C ASP A 48 0.96 -8.50 11.93
N ALA A 49 1.72 -8.88 12.96
CA ALA A 49 2.78 -9.89 12.85
C ALA A 49 2.28 -11.27 12.37
N GLN A 50 1.06 -11.65 12.76
CA GLN A 50 0.45 -12.95 12.46
C GLN A 50 -0.11 -13.04 11.04
N ASP A 51 -0.54 -11.90 10.48
CA ASP A 51 -1.10 -11.83 9.12
C ASP A 51 -0.07 -12.28 8.09
N TYR A 52 -0.52 -13.13 7.16
CA TYR A 52 0.22 -13.47 5.96
C TYR A 52 0.24 -12.26 5.02
N LEU A 53 1.40 -11.99 4.41
CA LEU A 53 1.52 -10.99 3.36
C LEU A 53 2.65 -11.40 2.41
N GLU A 54 2.32 -11.53 1.13
CA GLU A 54 3.23 -11.79 0.02
C GLU A 54 3.16 -10.59 -0.94
N ILE A 55 4.29 -9.94 -1.24
CA ILE A 55 4.34 -8.82 -2.21
C ILE A 55 4.72 -9.39 -3.59
N ILE A 56 3.87 -9.17 -4.59
CA ILE A 56 3.94 -9.78 -5.93
C ILE A 56 4.51 -8.82 -6.97
N ASP A 57 4.01 -7.57 -7.01
CA ASP A 57 4.43 -6.50 -7.93
C ASP A 57 4.38 -5.16 -7.20
N VAL A 58 5.25 -4.23 -7.57
CA VAL A 58 5.25 -2.85 -7.09
C VAL A 58 5.33 -1.93 -8.31
N ARG A 59 4.17 -1.47 -8.76
CA ARG A 59 4.05 -0.58 -9.92
C ARG A 59 4.18 0.87 -9.51
N LEU A 60 5.22 1.54 -9.95
CA LEU A 60 5.36 3.00 -9.82
C LEU A 60 4.46 3.67 -10.87
N MET A 61 3.77 4.74 -10.48
CA MET A 61 2.81 5.44 -11.34
C MET A 61 2.85 6.95 -11.11
N ASN A 62 2.82 7.73 -12.20
CA ASN A 62 2.43 9.12 -12.16
C ASN A 62 0.91 9.22 -12.39
N SER A 63 0.18 9.74 -11.41
CA SER A 63 -1.28 9.77 -11.44
C SER A 63 -1.88 10.92 -12.24
N GLU A 64 -1.07 11.86 -12.73
CA GLU A 64 -1.46 12.88 -13.70
C GLU A 64 -1.40 12.32 -15.12
N THR A 65 -0.19 11.99 -15.60
CA THR A 65 0.09 11.49 -16.97
C THR A 65 -0.42 10.07 -17.23
N LYS A 66 -0.70 9.31 -16.16
CA LYS A 66 -1.01 7.87 -16.15
C LYS A 66 0.16 6.96 -16.59
N ALA A 67 1.37 7.51 -16.76
CA ALA A 67 2.56 6.70 -16.98
C ALA A 67 2.81 5.76 -15.78
N SER A 68 3.14 4.49 -16.04
CA SER A 68 3.39 3.52 -14.99
C SER A 68 4.26 2.36 -15.46
N GLU A 69 5.10 1.82 -14.58
CA GLU A 69 5.93 0.64 -14.82
C GLU A 69 6.06 -0.21 -13.56
N SER A 70 6.18 -1.54 -13.72
CA SER A 70 6.52 -2.46 -12.63
C SER A 70 8.00 -2.30 -12.29
N ALA A 71 8.29 -1.88 -11.05
CA ALA A 71 9.63 -1.56 -10.59
C ALA A 71 10.41 -2.82 -10.18
N THR A 72 11.74 -2.75 -10.22
CA THR A 72 12.57 -3.76 -9.55
C THR A 72 12.49 -3.51 -8.05
N PHE A 73 11.89 -4.42 -7.28
CA PHE A 73 11.72 -4.21 -5.83
C PHE A 73 12.41 -5.27 -4.98
N LYS A 74 12.72 -4.90 -3.74
CA LYS A 74 13.15 -5.79 -2.65
C LYS A 74 12.36 -5.41 -1.39
N VAL A 75 12.17 -6.37 -0.50
CA VAL A 75 11.54 -6.14 0.82
C VAL A 75 12.58 -6.38 1.91
N THR A 76 12.66 -5.52 2.91
CA THR A 76 13.64 -5.60 4.00
C THR A 76 13.00 -5.36 5.37
N ASP A 77 13.73 -5.72 6.43
CA ASP A 77 13.42 -5.41 7.83
C ASP A 77 13.66 -3.93 8.23
N GLY A 78 14.20 -3.11 7.31
CA GLY A 78 14.70 -1.76 7.60
C GLY A 78 16.19 -1.67 7.95
N SER A 79 16.87 -2.78 8.25
CA SER A 79 18.34 -2.84 8.42
C SER A 79 19.10 -3.05 7.10
N ASN A 80 18.35 -3.19 6.00
CA ASN A 80 18.76 -3.67 4.67
C ASN A 80 18.88 -5.20 4.54
N GLN A 81 18.51 -5.99 5.55
CA GLN A 81 18.40 -7.43 5.39
C GLN A 81 17.16 -7.77 4.55
N THR A 82 17.37 -8.42 3.40
CA THR A 82 16.26 -8.85 2.52
C THR A 82 15.38 -9.89 3.22
N LEU A 83 14.07 -9.68 3.21
CA LEU A 83 13.06 -10.60 3.71
C LEU A 83 12.46 -11.42 2.58
N LEU A 84 12.48 -12.74 2.74
CA LEU A 84 11.82 -13.71 1.83
C LEU A 84 10.42 -14.11 2.32
N ASN A 85 10.02 -13.64 3.50
CA ASN A 85 8.74 -13.93 4.16
C ASN A 85 8.47 -12.80 5.19
N LEU A 86 7.21 -12.38 5.33
CA LEU A 86 6.78 -11.31 6.23
C LEU A 86 6.03 -11.81 7.49
N LYS A 87 5.89 -13.13 7.67
CA LYS A 87 5.37 -13.70 8.92
C LYS A 87 6.28 -13.35 10.10
N GLY A 88 5.69 -12.83 11.18
CA GLY A 88 6.40 -12.38 12.38
C GLY A 88 6.91 -10.94 12.32
N TYR A 89 6.80 -10.24 11.19
CA TYR A 89 7.17 -8.83 11.06
C TYR A 89 5.93 -7.94 11.17
N GLU A 90 5.90 -7.08 12.19
CA GLU A 90 4.92 -5.98 12.31
C GLU A 90 5.27 -4.83 11.37
N THR A 91 6.56 -4.54 11.20
CA THR A 91 7.05 -3.51 10.28
C THR A 91 8.08 -4.07 9.32
N PHE A 92 8.07 -3.55 8.09
CA PHE A 92 9.01 -3.87 7.02
C PHE A 92 9.12 -2.70 6.04
N THR A 93 10.11 -2.73 5.16
CA THR A 93 10.34 -1.69 4.16
C THR A 93 10.34 -2.29 2.75
N ILE A 94 9.50 -1.77 1.87
CA ILE A 94 9.57 -2.05 0.43
C ILE A 94 10.49 -1.00 -0.20
N ILE A 95 11.48 -1.44 -0.96
CA ILE A 95 12.37 -0.57 -1.73
C ILE A 95 12.16 -0.88 -3.20
N ALA A 96 11.55 0.05 -3.94
CA ALA A 96 11.19 -0.09 -5.35
C ALA A 96 12.04 0.84 -6.22
N ALA A 97 12.79 0.28 -7.16
CA ALA A 97 13.76 0.98 -7.99
C ALA A 97 13.31 1.09 -9.45
N THR A 98 13.46 2.30 -10.01
CA THR A 98 13.31 2.59 -11.44
C THR A 98 14.61 3.18 -12.01
N SER A 99 14.81 3.02 -13.32
CA SER A 99 15.86 3.72 -14.11
C SER A 99 15.24 4.72 -15.11
N ASN A 100 13.93 4.98 -15.01
CA ASN A 100 13.16 5.84 -15.89
C ASN A 100 12.98 7.22 -15.23
N SER A 101 13.85 8.16 -15.57
CA SER A 101 13.80 9.55 -15.10
C SER A 101 12.46 10.24 -15.39
N ASP A 102 11.86 9.89 -16.52
CA ASP A 102 10.74 10.62 -17.10
C ASP A 102 9.40 10.16 -16.53
N LEU A 103 9.40 9.06 -15.76
CA LEU A 103 8.22 8.52 -15.08
C LEU A 103 7.65 9.50 -14.04
N ASN A 104 8.51 10.15 -13.25
CA ASN A 104 8.17 11.01 -12.11
C ASN A 104 6.95 10.52 -11.29
N PRO A 105 7.01 9.35 -10.64
CA PRO A 105 5.86 8.73 -9.99
C PRO A 105 5.46 9.43 -8.67
N ASP A 106 4.17 9.64 -8.47
CA ASP A 106 3.60 10.22 -7.25
C ASP A 106 2.93 9.18 -6.34
N CYS A 107 2.68 7.99 -6.87
CA CYS A 107 2.00 6.87 -6.20
C CYS A 107 2.57 5.52 -6.64
N ALA A 108 2.43 4.51 -5.78
CA ALA A 108 2.66 3.11 -6.15
C ALA A 108 1.34 2.33 -6.13
N ILE A 109 1.28 1.24 -6.88
CA ILE A 109 0.29 0.18 -6.73
C ILE A 109 1.06 -1.07 -6.30
N ILE A 110 0.83 -1.50 -5.07
CA ILE A 110 1.36 -2.76 -4.54
C ILE A 110 0.34 -3.85 -4.85
N THR A 111 0.75 -4.88 -5.57
CA THR A 111 -0.01 -6.13 -5.74
C THR A 111 0.51 -7.14 -4.75
N TYR A 112 -0.39 -7.80 -4.02
CA TYR A 112 -0.08 -8.66 -2.90
C TYR A 112 -1.07 -9.81 -2.77
N LYS A 113 -0.70 -10.84 -2.00
CA LYS A 113 -1.66 -11.75 -1.35
C LYS A 113 -1.61 -11.59 0.16
N ASP A 114 -2.73 -11.83 0.80
CA ASP A 114 -2.94 -11.87 2.25
C ASP A 114 -3.38 -13.26 2.75
N GLU A 115 -3.58 -14.20 1.83
CA GLU A 115 -3.79 -15.62 2.06
C GLU A 115 -2.88 -16.40 1.09
N MET A 116 -2.26 -17.51 1.54
CA MET A 116 -1.18 -18.21 0.80
C MET A 116 -1.60 -18.65 -0.61
N ASP A 117 -2.77 -19.28 -0.72
CA ASP A 117 -3.38 -19.73 -1.99
C ASP A 117 -4.52 -18.80 -2.45
N GLY A 118 -4.59 -17.59 -1.88
CA GLY A 118 -5.64 -16.61 -2.16
C GLY A 118 -5.44 -15.79 -3.44
N ASP A 119 -6.50 -15.06 -3.82
CA ASP A 119 -6.49 -14.15 -4.96
C ASP A 119 -5.49 -12.99 -4.77
N GLN A 120 -4.89 -12.54 -5.88
CA GLN A 120 -4.08 -11.32 -5.87
C GLN A 120 -4.97 -10.09 -5.66
N LYS A 121 -4.64 -9.31 -4.63
CA LYS A 121 -5.25 -8.03 -4.29
C LYS A 121 -4.27 -6.91 -4.63
N SER A 122 -4.76 -5.69 -4.80
CA SER A 122 -3.91 -4.52 -5.08
C SER A 122 -4.30 -3.31 -4.24
N LYS A 123 -3.30 -2.55 -3.79
CA LYS A 123 -3.47 -1.32 -3.02
C LYS A 123 -2.69 -0.18 -3.64
N LYS A 124 -3.36 0.94 -3.87
CA LYS A 124 -2.71 2.21 -4.19
C LYS A 124 -2.14 2.84 -2.91
N ILE A 125 -0.89 3.27 -3.00
CA ILE A 125 -0.12 3.96 -1.97
C ILE A 125 0.16 5.37 -2.51
N LYS A 126 -0.27 6.41 -1.78
CA LYS A 126 -0.02 7.81 -2.10
C LYS A 126 0.01 8.60 -0.77
N PRO A 127 0.96 9.54 -0.59
CA PRO A 127 2.01 9.91 -1.54
C PRO A 127 3.27 9.04 -1.43
N LEU A 128 4.08 9.00 -2.50
CA LEU A 128 5.44 8.41 -2.48
C LEU A 128 6.50 9.33 -1.86
N LEU A 129 6.20 10.62 -1.81
CA LEU A 129 7.01 11.65 -1.18
C LEU A 129 6.15 12.25 -0.07
N ALA A 130 6.70 12.44 1.14
CA ALA A 130 6.09 13.40 2.04
C ALA A 130 6.01 14.77 1.32
N PRO A 131 5.02 15.62 1.62
CA PRO A 131 5.12 17.04 1.27
C PRO A 131 6.48 17.55 1.77
N ALA A 132 7.16 18.36 0.96
CA ALA A 132 8.26 19.15 1.52
C ALA A 132 7.66 20.00 2.64
N GLU A 133 8.28 19.99 3.81
CA GLU A 133 7.98 20.99 4.84
C GLU A 133 8.38 22.34 4.22
N GLU A 134 7.41 23.24 4.08
CA GLU A 134 7.67 24.59 3.57
C GLU A 134 8.57 25.29 4.59
N GLU A 135 9.86 25.47 4.25
CA GLU A 135 10.79 26.25 5.06
C GLU A 135 10.22 27.67 5.18
N SER A 136 9.70 28.00 6.36
CA SER A 136 9.15 29.32 6.63
C SER A 136 10.30 30.33 6.70
N GLU A 137 10.46 31.12 5.65
CA GLU A 137 11.38 32.27 5.63
C GLU A 137 11.00 33.25 6.76
N GLU A 138 11.91 33.45 7.72
CA GLU A 138 11.85 34.52 8.77
C GLU A 138 12.52 35.82 8.30
#